data_AF-A0A936T1U3-F1
#
_entry.id   AF-A0A936T1U3-F1
#
_cell.length_a   1.000
_cell.length_b   1.000
_cell.length_c   1.000
_cell.angle_alpha   90.00
_cell.angle_beta   90.00
_cell.angle_gamma   90.00
#
_symmetry.space_group_name_H-M   'P 1'
#
loop_
_entity.id
_entity.type
_entity.pdbx_description
1 polymer ?
#
loop_
_entity_poly.entity_id
_entity_poly.type
_entity_poly.pdbx_seq_one_letter_code
_entity_poly.pdbx_strand_id
1 'polypeptide(L)'
;MNYRDFCRQHLPEHLDERGDLAPPWEQFPEYERHTIGWRMGSGESWLGYFDVFMEQLGTDFDTRLAYLKRHARAPFSWSETVYWLLHPDAPDEEDEDDDDGELARQRVRERQAWLLERDLIASDVAYSTWRAKQKSIVWPWKFTDTPVEAMRHWTRDMWFWSRHVAEARAKGNLPEFNVPEEWLFCADAIRNGATGPIVPDDGLLSLARCFAAGDVIAPWQAGLTVADFKDSFDDDMGYVDAFRLWGMSAFDDVPMIERYAEATRMPREWGEWMAEQFPLD
;
A
#
# COMPACT_ATOMS: atom_id res chain seq x y z
N MET A 1 -15.21 -8.70 -29.89
CA MET A 1 -15.79 -8.08 -28.69
C MET A 1 -14.73 -7.16 -28.12
N ASN A 2 -15.01 -5.86 -27.96
CA ASN A 2 -14.00 -4.97 -27.37
C ASN A 2 -13.93 -5.23 -25.85
N TYR A 3 -12.84 -4.81 -25.20
CA TYR A 3 -12.62 -5.06 -23.77
C TYR A 3 -13.74 -4.48 -22.88
N ARG A 4 -14.31 -3.33 -23.27
CA ARG A 4 -15.39 -2.67 -22.53
C ARG A 4 -16.71 -3.44 -22.61
N ASP A 5 -17.01 -4.06 -23.75
CA ASP A 5 -18.16 -4.95 -23.93
C ASP A 5 -18.00 -6.22 -23.09
N PHE A 6 -16.77 -6.76 -23.03
CA PHE A 6 -16.45 -7.87 -22.13
C PHE A 6 -16.71 -7.47 -20.67
N CYS A 7 -16.24 -6.30 -20.24
CA CYS A 7 -16.45 -5.79 -18.88
C CYS A 7 -17.95 -5.60 -18.58
N ARG A 8 -18.72 -5.00 -19.50
CA ARG A 8 -20.18 -4.86 -19.37
C ARG A 8 -20.91 -6.18 -19.22
N GLN A 9 -20.49 -7.20 -19.97
CA GLN A 9 -21.12 -8.51 -19.94
C GLN A 9 -20.90 -9.22 -18.59
N HIS A 10 -19.73 -9.07 -17.98
CA HIS A 10 -19.34 -9.81 -16.77
C HIS A 10 -19.45 -8.99 -15.47
N LEU A 11 -19.69 -7.66 -15.55
CA LEU A 11 -19.92 -6.82 -14.36
C LEU A 11 -20.96 -7.41 -13.37
N PRO A 12 -22.11 -7.98 -13.80
CA PRO A 12 -23.09 -8.55 -12.88
C PRO A 12 -22.55 -9.67 -11.98
N GLU A 13 -21.46 -10.35 -12.36
CA GLU A 13 -20.81 -11.40 -11.57
C GLU A 13 -20.02 -10.84 -10.38
N HIS A 14 -19.75 -9.54 -10.39
CA HIS A 14 -18.91 -8.83 -9.41
C HIS A 14 -19.68 -7.86 -8.52
N LEU A 15 -20.98 -7.67 -8.79
CA LEU A 15 -21.84 -6.85 -7.94
C LEU A 15 -22.22 -7.59 -6.65
N ASP A 16 -22.34 -6.84 -5.56
CA ASP A 16 -22.86 -7.35 -4.30
C ASP A 16 -24.39 -7.53 -4.33
N GLU A 17 -24.98 -7.97 -3.20
CA GLU A 17 -26.43 -8.17 -3.06
C GLU A 17 -27.27 -6.89 -3.28
N ARG A 18 -26.65 -5.71 -3.21
CA ARG A 18 -27.28 -4.40 -3.43
C ARG A 18 -27.08 -3.90 -4.85
N GLY A 19 -26.37 -4.66 -5.69
CA GLY A 19 -25.97 -4.23 -7.02
C GLY A 19 -24.81 -3.25 -7.01
N ASP A 20 -24.01 -3.20 -5.94
CA ASP A 20 -22.88 -2.30 -5.78
C ASP A 20 -21.55 -2.98 -6.14
N LEU A 21 -20.54 -2.20 -6.51
CA LEU A 21 -19.19 -2.70 -6.81
C LEU A 21 -18.18 -2.07 -5.85
N ALA A 22 -17.37 -2.89 -5.16
CA ALA A 22 -16.31 -2.37 -4.30
C ALA A 22 -15.29 -1.56 -5.12
N PRO A 23 -14.91 -0.34 -4.68
CA PRO A 23 -13.91 0.46 -5.38
C PRO A 23 -12.54 -0.24 -5.35
N PRO A 24 -11.60 0.13 -6.25
CA PRO A 24 -10.33 -0.57 -6.41
C PRO A 24 -9.54 -0.73 -5.10
N TRP A 25 -9.43 0.34 -4.30
CA TRP A 25 -8.73 0.32 -3.01
C TRP A 25 -9.43 -0.49 -1.93
N GLU A 26 -10.74 -0.69 -2.04
CA GLU A 26 -11.47 -1.60 -1.16
C GLU A 26 -11.29 -3.03 -1.59
N GLN A 27 -11.31 -3.32 -2.90
CA GLN A 27 -11.17 -4.67 -3.42
C GLN A 27 -9.74 -5.22 -3.25
N PHE A 28 -8.73 -4.43 -3.62
CA PHE A 28 -7.30 -4.78 -3.56
C PHE A 28 -6.53 -3.78 -2.68
N PRO A 29 -6.77 -3.75 -1.36
CA PRO A 29 -6.05 -2.85 -0.46
C PRO A 29 -4.54 -3.07 -0.42
N GLU A 30 -4.08 -4.27 -0.78
CA GLU A 30 -2.68 -4.65 -0.92
C GLU A 30 -2.05 -4.19 -2.25
N TYR A 31 -2.82 -3.63 -3.18
CA TYR A 31 -2.28 -3.04 -4.41
C TYR A 31 -2.03 -1.55 -4.21
N GLU A 32 -0.76 -1.15 -4.27
CA GLU A 32 -0.38 0.27 -4.37
C GLU A 32 -0.91 0.86 -5.68
N ARG A 33 -1.25 2.16 -5.71
CA ARG A 33 -1.86 2.81 -6.89
C ARG A 33 -1.08 2.59 -8.19
N HIS A 34 0.25 2.49 -8.11
CA HIS A 34 1.13 2.34 -9.28
C HIS A 34 1.70 0.93 -9.46
N THR A 35 1.21 -0.06 -8.70
CA THR A 35 1.69 -1.44 -8.85
C THR A 35 1.34 -2.02 -10.22
N ILE A 36 2.18 -2.93 -10.70
CA ILE A 36 1.99 -3.63 -11.98
C ILE A 36 0.69 -4.45 -12.01
N GLY A 37 0.16 -4.84 -10.85
CA GLY A 37 -1.12 -5.55 -10.73
C GLY A 37 -2.34 -4.78 -11.27
N TRP A 38 -2.26 -3.45 -11.39
CA TRP A 38 -3.29 -2.65 -12.06
C TRP A 38 -3.21 -2.69 -13.58
N ARG A 39 -2.04 -3.05 -14.13
CA ARG A 39 -1.77 -3.11 -15.57
C ARG A 39 -1.77 -4.53 -16.12
N MET A 40 -1.80 -5.53 -15.23
CA MET A 40 -1.82 -6.94 -15.59
C MET A 40 -2.64 -7.74 -14.57
N GLY A 41 -3.53 -8.60 -15.08
CA GLY A 41 -4.24 -9.59 -14.26
C GLY A 41 -5.51 -9.06 -13.59
N SER A 42 -5.71 -9.41 -12.32
CA SER A 42 -6.98 -9.16 -11.63
C SER A 42 -7.27 -7.68 -11.38
N GLY A 43 -6.25 -6.86 -11.12
CA GLY A 43 -6.45 -5.41 -10.93
C GLY A 43 -6.88 -4.72 -12.21
N GLU A 44 -6.26 -5.04 -13.36
CA GLU A 44 -6.66 -4.50 -14.67
C GLU A 44 -8.12 -4.85 -15.02
N SER A 45 -8.49 -6.12 -14.79
CA SER A 45 -9.87 -6.59 -14.97
C SER A 45 -10.84 -5.80 -14.09
N TRP A 46 -10.48 -5.57 -12.82
CA TRP A 46 -11.31 -4.84 -11.88
C TRP A 46 -11.45 -3.36 -12.22
N LEU A 47 -10.38 -2.70 -12.68
CA LEU A 47 -10.47 -1.33 -13.19
C LEU A 47 -11.42 -1.24 -14.39
N GLY A 48 -11.41 -2.25 -15.26
CA GLY A 48 -12.37 -2.35 -16.37
C GLY A 48 -13.82 -2.47 -15.90
N TYR A 49 -14.09 -3.31 -14.89
CA TYR A 49 -15.42 -3.41 -14.29
C TYR A 49 -15.82 -2.13 -13.57
N PHE A 50 -14.88 -1.50 -12.86
CA PHE A 50 -15.10 -0.27 -12.13
C PHE A 50 -15.41 0.91 -13.04
N ASP A 51 -14.69 1.09 -14.15
CA ASP A 51 -14.99 2.10 -15.18
C ASP A 51 -16.42 1.95 -15.71
N VAL A 52 -16.78 0.73 -16.12
CA VAL A 52 -18.13 0.42 -16.63
C VAL A 52 -19.21 0.65 -15.57
N PHE A 53 -18.94 0.29 -14.31
CA PHE A 53 -19.87 0.53 -13.21
C PHE A 53 -20.09 2.04 -12.99
N MET A 54 -19.01 2.83 -12.98
CA MET A 54 -19.10 4.29 -12.80
C MET A 54 -19.80 5.00 -13.98
N GLU A 55 -19.73 4.45 -15.20
CA GLU A 55 -20.55 4.91 -16.32
C GLU A 55 -22.05 4.66 -16.06
N GLN A 56 -22.41 3.47 -15.58
CA GLN A 56 -23.80 3.09 -15.32
C GLN A 56 -24.40 3.88 -14.16
N LEU A 57 -23.58 4.23 -13.17
CA LEU A 57 -23.96 5.06 -12.03
C LEU A 57 -24.28 6.51 -12.45
N GLY A 58 -23.75 6.97 -13.60
CA GLY A 58 -23.88 8.35 -14.09
C GLY A 58 -22.84 9.29 -13.49
N THR A 59 -22.88 10.57 -13.89
CA THR A 59 -21.91 11.62 -13.50
C THR A 59 -22.42 12.54 -12.39
N ASP A 60 -23.62 12.30 -11.87
CA ASP A 60 -24.23 13.12 -10.82
C ASP A 60 -23.42 13.08 -9.52
N PHE A 61 -23.11 14.27 -8.98
CA PHE A 61 -22.25 14.42 -7.80
C PHE A 61 -22.82 13.70 -6.58
N ASP A 62 -24.10 13.92 -6.26
CA ASP A 62 -24.73 13.37 -5.06
C ASP A 62 -24.80 11.84 -5.14
N THR A 63 -25.07 11.30 -6.33
CA THR A 63 -25.07 9.86 -6.58
C THR A 63 -23.68 9.23 -6.37
N ARG A 64 -22.63 9.84 -6.92
CA ARG A 64 -21.25 9.35 -6.75
C ARG A 64 -20.72 9.54 -5.33
N LEU A 65 -21.08 10.63 -4.67
CA LEU A 65 -20.78 10.85 -3.26
C LEU A 65 -21.46 9.79 -2.39
N ALA A 66 -22.73 9.49 -2.63
CA ALA A 66 -23.46 8.46 -1.91
C ALA A 66 -22.83 7.07 -2.14
N TYR A 67 -22.33 6.78 -3.35
CA TYR A 67 -21.56 5.58 -3.64
C TYR A 67 -20.29 5.49 -2.77
N LEU A 68 -19.41 6.50 -2.85
CA LEU A 68 -18.17 6.52 -2.08
C LEU A 68 -18.42 6.42 -0.57
N LYS A 69 -19.51 7.00 -0.07
CA LYS A 69 -19.90 6.95 1.35
C LYS A 69 -20.39 5.60 1.86
N ARG A 70 -20.77 4.67 0.97
CA ARG A 70 -21.11 3.29 1.36
C ARG A 70 -19.89 2.38 1.48
N HIS A 71 -18.78 2.81 0.90
CA HIS A 71 -17.55 2.02 0.77
C HIS A 71 -16.47 2.46 1.75
N ALA A 72 -15.41 1.64 1.84
CA ALA A 72 -14.22 2.02 2.59
C ALA A 72 -13.63 3.32 2.02
N ARG A 73 -13.16 4.20 2.91
CA ARG A 73 -12.45 5.43 2.53
C ARG A 73 -11.22 5.06 1.71
N ALA A 74 -10.89 5.89 0.73
CA ALA A 74 -9.70 5.65 -0.08
C ALA A 74 -8.43 6.02 0.69
N PRO A 75 -7.31 5.32 0.47
CA PRO A 75 -6.01 5.81 0.89
C PRO A 75 -5.71 7.15 0.22
N PHE A 76 -4.87 7.97 0.85
CA PHE A 76 -4.45 9.26 0.29
C PHE A 76 -3.87 9.15 -1.11
N SER A 77 -3.10 8.11 -1.39
CA SER A 77 -2.58 7.84 -2.73
C SER A 77 -3.67 7.78 -3.82
N TRP A 78 -4.93 7.52 -3.47
CA TRP A 78 -6.09 7.51 -4.38
C TRP A 78 -6.89 8.82 -4.42
N SER A 79 -6.45 9.88 -3.73
CA SER A 79 -7.23 11.11 -3.55
C SER A 79 -7.66 11.75 -4.87
N GLU A 80 -6.78 11.79 -5.86
CA GLU A 80 -7.10 12.33 -7.17
C GLU A 80 -8.19 11.52 -7.85
N THR A 81 -8.07 10.19 -7.86
CA THR A 81 -9.12 9.31 -8.42
C THR A 81 -10.46 9.58 -7.74
N VAL A 82 -10.50 9.70 -6.41
CA VAL A 82 -11.74 10.04 -5.70
C VAL A 82 -12.30 11.40 -6.12
N TYR A 83 -11.43 12.40 -6.27
CA TYR A 83 -11.83 13.73 -6.74
C TYR A 83 -12.42 13.67 -8.16
N TRP A 84 -11.74 12.97 -9.08
CA TRP A 84 -12.19 12.78 -10.47
C TRP A 84 -13.48 11.99 -10.59
N LEU A 85 -13.70 11.02 -9.71
CA LEU A 85 -14.99 10.36 -9.61
C LEU A 85 -16.07 11.38 -9.27
N LEU A 86 -15.86 12.32 -8.35
CA LEU A 86 -16.87 13.33 -8.01
C LEU A 86 -17.00 14.45 -9.05
N HIS A 87 -15.93 14.73 -9.79
CA HIS A 87 -15.84 15.85 -10.75
C HIS A 87 -15.34 15.36 -12.12
N PRO A 88 -16.12 14.53 -12.84
CA PRO A 88 -15.69 13.95 -14.12
C PRO A 88 -15.48 14.99 -15.23
N ASP A 89 -16.06 16.18 -15.08
CA ASP A 89 -15.94 17.29 -16.04
C ASP A 89 -14.89 18.33 -15.64
N ALA A 90 -14.11 18.09 -14.57
CA ALA A 90 -13.01 18.98 -14.24
C ALA A 90 -11.96 18.96 -15.38
N PRO A 91 -11.30 20.10 -15.68
CA PRO A 91 -10.29 20.17 -16.72
C PRO A 91 -9.10 19.29 -16.35
N ASP A 92 -8.69 18.42 -17.27
CA ASP A 92 -7.49 17.59 -17.11
C ASP A 92 -6.27 18.51 -17.00
N GLU A 93 -5.59 18.48 -15.85
CA GLU A 93 -4.52 19.44 -15.55
C GLU A 93 -3.19 19.05 -16.21
N GLU A 94 -3.12 17.89 -16.88
CA GLU A 94 -1.94 17.46 -17.67
C GLU A 94 -1.72 18.33 -18.93
N ASP A 95 -2.70 19.14 -19.35
CA ASP A 95 -2.64 19.98 -20.56
C ASP A 95 -2.15 21.43 -20.31
N GLU A 96 -1.84 21.83 -19.07
CA GLU A 96 -1.34 23.18 -18.74
C GLU A 96 0.19 23.19 -18.54
N ASP A 97 0.94 23.14 -19.64
CA ASP A 97 2.41 23.26 -19.76
C ASP A 97 3.04 24.53 -19.09
N ASP A 98 2.23 25.40 -18.48
CA ASP A 98 2.63 26.70 -17.93
C ASP A 98 2.46 26.82 -16.40
N ASP A 99 1.96 25.79 -15.70
CA ASP A 99 1.76 25.90 -14.26
C ASP A 99 3.06 25.65 -13.49
N ASP A 100 3.43 26.59 -12.62
CA ASP A 100 4.54 26.38 -11.71
C ASP A 100 4.21 25.16 -10.83
N GLY A 101 5.16 24.25 -10.63
CA GLY A 101 4.88 23.03 -9.89
C GLY A 101 4.38 23.25 -8.45
N GLU A 102 4.45 24.48 -7.92
CA GLU A 102 3.93 24.82 -6.59
C GLU A 102 2.41 25.03 -6.59
N LEU A 103 1.86 25.67 -7.62
CA LEU A 103 0.42 25.85 -7.81
C LEU A 103 -0.29 24.50 -7.99
N ALA A 104 0.27 23.60 -8.81
CA ALA A 104 -0.24 22.24 -8.97
C ALA A 104 -0.25 21.49 -7.62
N ARG A 105 0.86 21.53 -6.87
CA ARG A 105 0.94 20.94 -5.50
C ARG A 105 -0.08 21.58 -4.55
N GLN A 106 -0.30 22.89 -4.63
CA GLN A 106 -1.31 23.56 -3.81
C GLN A 106 -2.72 23.05 -4.12
N ARG A 107 -3.08 22.89 -5.40
CA ARG A 107 -4.39 22.35 -5.79
C ARG A 107 -4.59 20.92 -5.31
N VAL A 108 -3.58 20.07 -5.41
CA VAL A 108 -3.63 18.70 -4.87
C VAL A 108 -3.92 18.73 -3.36
N ARG A 109 -3.19 19.56 -2.59
CA ARG A 109 -3.43 19.72 -1.14
C ARG A 109 -4.83 20.23 -0.81
N GLU A 110 -5.35 21.20 -1.57
CA GLU A 110 -6.71 21.72 -1.39
C GLU A 110 -7.78 20.65 -1.66
N ARG A 111 -7.60 19.85 -2.72
CA ARG A 111 -8.49 18.71 -3.04
C ARG A 111 -8.44 17.65 -1.94
N GLN A 112 -7.24 17.28 -1.49
CA GLN A 112 -7.06 16.33 -0.38
C GLN A 112 -7.73 16.83 0.90
N ALA A 113 -7.54 18.11 1.27
CA ALA A 113 -8.20 18.70 2.44
C ALA A 113 -9.74 18.65 2.31
N TRP A 114 -10.27 18.99 1.13
CA TRP A 114 -11.71 18.94 0.86
C TRP A 114 -12.29 17.52 0.97
N LEU A 115 -11.54 16.51 0.51
CA LEU A 115 -11.91 15.09 0.61
C LEU A 115 -11.83 14.56 2.04
N LEU A 116 -10.83 15.01 2.82
CA LEU A 116 -10.68 14.67 4.24
C LEU A 116 -11.82 15.23 5.09
N GLU A 117 -12.19 16.49 4.88
CA GLU A 117 -13.34 17.11 5.56
C GLU A 117 -14.65 16.36 5.30
N ARG A 118 -14.74 15.72 4.14
CA ARG A 118 -15.86 14.88 3.75
C ARG A 118 -15.70 13.42 4.14
N ASP A 119 -14.62 13.02 4.82
CA ASP A 119 -14.35 11.65 5.24
C ASP A 119 -14.47 10.65 4.06
N LEU A 120 -13.81 10.98 2.94
CA LEU A 120 -13.73 10.16 1.74
C LEU A 120 -12.35 9.54 1.54
N ILE A 121 -11.32 10.18 2.08
CA ILE A 121 -9.95 9.65 2.14
C ILE A 121 -9.46 9.62 3.59
N ALA A 122 -8.49 8.76 3.89
CA ALA A 122 -7.88 8.68 5.20
C ALA A 122 -6.48 8.07 5.17
N SER A 123 -5.69 8.42 6.18
CA SER A 123 -4.35 7.84 6.40
C SER A 123 -4.47 6.40 6.87
N ASP A 124 -3.57 5.54 6.39
CA ASP A 124 -3.43 4.14 6.83
C ASP A 124 -4.71 3.29 6.70
N VAL A 125 -5.62 3.67 5.79
CA VAL A 125 -6.90 2.97 5.64
C VAL A 125 -6.75 1.63 4.94
N ALA A 126 -5.78 1.49 4.03
CA ALA A 126 -5.57 0.25 3.29
C ALA A 126 -5.33 -0.94 4.23
N TYR A 127 -4.53 -0.76 5.28
CA TYR A 127 -4.34 -1.80 6.29
C TYR A 127 -5.64 -2.19 6.97
N SER A 128 -6.42 -1.19 7.43
CA SER A 128 -7.69 -1.46 8.13
C SER A 128 -8.71 -2.17 7.23
N THR A 129 -8.74 -1.81 5.94
CA THR A 129 -9.59 -2.42 4.92
C THR A 129 -9.14 -3.87 4.63
N TRP A 130 -7.84 -4.09 4.43
CA TRP A 130 -7.28 -5.44 4.29
C TRP A 130 -7.60 -6.29 5.53
N ARG A 131 -7.37 -5.73 6.73
CA ARG A 131 -7.56 -6.42 8.01
C ARG A 131 -9.01 -6.83 8.22
N ALA A 132 -9.98 -6.01 7.82
CA ALA A 132 -11.42 -6.33 7.91
C ALA A 132 -11.80 -7.56 7.08
N LYS A 133 -11.06 -7.87 6.01
CA LYS A 133 -11.25 -9.08 5.19
C LYS A 133 -10.62 -10.34 5.81
N GLN A 134 -9.71 -10.19 6.77
CA GLN A 134 -8.98 -11.32 7.34
C GLN A 134 -9.74 -11.97 8.50
N LYS A 135 -10.10 -13.25 8.34
CA LYS A 135 -10.71 -14.08 9.40
C LYS A 135 -9.69 -14.64 10.39
N SER A 136 -8.47 -14.88 9.93
CA SER A 136 -7.35 -15.45 10.71
C SER A 136 -6.02 -15.02 10.11
N ILE A 137 -4.92 -15.22 10.83
CA ILE A 137 -3.58 -15.07 10.25
C ILE A 137 -3.35 -16.24 9.28
N VAL A 138 -3.02 -15.89 8.04
CA VAL A 138 -2.55 -16.84 7.03
C VAL A 138 -1.04 -16.67 6.93
N TRP A 139 -0.30 -17.76 7.09
CA TRP A 139 1.16 -17.71 7.08
C TRP A 139 1.71 -17.58 5.65
N PRO A 140 2.72 -16.72 5.40
CA PRO A 140 3.24 -16.44 4.06
C PRO A 140 3.71 -17.67 3.30
N TRP A 141 4.33 -18.61 4.00
CA TRP A 141 4.85 -19.86 3.44
C TRP A 141 3.78 -20.84 2.94
N LYS A 142 2.50 -20.45 2.92
CA LYS A 142 1.44 -21.16 2.20
C LYS A 142 1.40 -20.84 0.71
N PHE A 143 2.04 -19.74 0.30
CA PHE A 143 1.94 -19.24 -1.07
C PHE A 143 3.31 -18.99 -1.73
N THR A 144 4.37 -18.83 -0.95
CA THR A 144 5.75 -18.63 -1.42
C THR A 144 6.70 -19.54 -0.66
N ASP A 145 7.73 -20.02 -1.35
CA ASP A 145 8.68 -20.96 -0.77
C ASP A 145 9.68 -20.26 0.15
N THR A 146 10.07 -19.02 -0.18
CA THR A 146 11.16 -18.32 0.52
C THR A 146 10.75 -16.94 1.05
N PRO A 147 11.35 -16.49 2.15
CA PRO A 147 11.16 -15.12 2.67
C PRO A 147 11.56 -14.03 1.67
N VAL A 148 12.62 -14.26 0.89
CA VAL A 148 13.17 -13.28 -0.06
C VAL A 148 12.19 -13.04 -1.20
N GLU A 149 11.61 -14.10 -1.74
CA GLU A 149 10.55 -14.02 -2.75
C GLU A 149 9.32 -13.28 -2.20
N ALA A 150 8.90 -13.60 -0.97
CA ALA A 150 7.79 -12.92 -0.30
C ALA A 150 8.02 -11.41 -0.18
N MET A 151 9.20 -10.99 0.29
CA MET A 151 9.55 -9.58 0.42
C MET A 151 9.67 -8.87 -0.92
N ARG A 152 10.12 -9.57 -1.97
CA ARG A 152 10.31 -8.96 -3.29
C ARG A 152 8.99 -8.66 -3.98
N HIS A 153 8.04 -9.60 -3.89
CA HIS A 153 6.84 -9.55 -4.72
C HIS A 153 5.61 -9.09 -3.95
N TRP A 154 5.57 -9.28 -2.63
CA TRP A 154 4.39 -9.04 -1.81
C TRP A 154 4.68 -8.12 -0.62
N THR A 155 5.61 -7.17 -0.75
CA THR A 155 6.07 -6.29 0.33
C THR A 155 4.92 -5.66 1.12
N ARG A 156 3.91 -5.11 0.44
CA ARG A 156 2.76 -4.48 1.08
C ARG A 156 1.87 -5.46 1.85
N ASP A 157 1.50 -6.57 1.22
CA ASP A 157 0.72 -7.63 1.89
C ASP A 157 1.49 -8.20 3.09
N MET A 158 2.79 -8.39 2.93
CA MET A 158 3.69 -8.82 3.98
C MET A 158 3.83 -7.81 5.12
N TRP A 159 3.79 -6.51 4.83
CA TRP A 159 3.72 -5.46 5.84
C TRP A 159 2.38 -5.49 6.60
N PHE A 160 1.27 -5.71 5.91
CA PHE A 160 -0.03 -5.88 6.56
C PHE A 160 -0.09 -7.15 7.43
N TRP A 161 0.45 -8.26 6.93
CA TRP A 161 0.61 -9.49 7.70
C TRP A 161 1.44 -9.27 8.97
N SER A 162 2.59 -8.59 8.85
CA SER A 162 3.48 -8.21 9.95
C SER A 162 2.73 -7.51 11.08
N ARG A 163 1.95 -6.49 10.74
CA ARG A 163 1.12 -5.73 11.71
C ARG A 163 0.06 -6.61 12.36
N HIS A 164 -0.62 -7.45 11.59
CA HIS A 164 -1.63 -8.38 12.13
C HIS A 164 -1.01 -9.40 13.10
N VAL A 165 0.16 -9.94 12.78
CA VAL A 165 0.93 -10.80 13.69
C VAL A 165 1.30 -10.06 14.97
N ALA A 166 1.78 -8.81 14.86
CA ALA A 166 2.14 -7.99 16.01
C ALA A 166 0.93 -7.73 16.94
N GLU A 167 -0.22 -7.38 16.37
CA GLU A 167 -1.47 -7.20 17.12
C GLU A 167 -1.90 -8.48 17.82
N ALA A 168 -1.79 -9.63 17.15
CA ALA A 168 -2.18 -10.90 17.73
C ALA A 168 -1.25 -11.31 18.87
N ARG A 169 0.06 -11.12 18.67
CA ARG A 169 1.07 -11.35 19.71
C ARG A 169 0.83 -10.45 20.92
N ALA A 170 0.56 -9.16 20.74
CA ALA A 170 0.26 -8.23 21.82
C ALA A 170 -0.99 -8.61 22.63
N LYS A 171 -1.97 -9.27 21.99
CA LYS A 171 -3.19 -9.78 22.62
C LYS A 171 -3.02 -11.19 23.23
N GLY A 172 -1.85 -11.82 23.08
CA GLY A 172 -1.61 -13.19 23.52
C GLY A 172 -2.44 -14.24 22.75
N ASN A 173 -2.90 -13.91 21.54
CA ASN A 173 -3.73 -14.79 20.72
C ASN A 173 -3.05 -15.15 19.37
N LEU A 174 -1.72 -15.17 19.36
CA LEU A 174 -0.95 -15.62 18.22
C LEU A 174 -1.28 -17.11 17.94
N PRO A 175 -1.81 -17.45 16.74
CA PRO A 175 -2.13 -18.84 16.41
C PRO A 175 -0.89 -19.73 16.44
N GLU A 176 -1.07 -21.04 16.69
CA GLU A 176 0.03 -21.99 16.52
C GLU A 176 0.53 -22.02 15.07
N PHE A 177 1.82 -22.27 14.92
CA PHE A 177 2.47 -22.30 13.62
C PHE A 177 3.64 -23.26 13.59
N ASN A 178 3.82 -23.88 12.44
CA ASN A 178 5.00 -24.68 12.11
C ASN A 178 5.74 -23.94 11.00
N VAL A 179 6.95 -23.48 11.31
CA VAL A 179 7.79 -22.74 10.37
C VAL A 179 8.55 -23.73 9.50
N PRO A 180 8.47 -23.66 8.17
CA PRO A 180 9.28 -24.49 7.28
C PRO A 180 10.77 -24.11 7.36
N GLU A 181 11.64 -24.97 6.83
CA GLU A 181 13.10 -24.85 6.97
C GLU A 181 13.61 -23.49 6.47
N GLU A 182 13.14 -23.07 5.30
CA GLU A 182 13.49 -21.83 4.62
C GLU A 182 13.09 -20.58 5.42
N TRP A 183 12.17 -20.73 6.38
CA TRP A 183 11.64 -19.64 7.20
C TRP A 183 12.12 -19.69 8.66
N LEU A 184 12.91 -20.70 9.05
CA LEU A 184 13.32 -20.91 10.44
C LEU A 184 14.01 -19.69 11.06
N PHE A 185 14.74 -18.90 10.26
CA PHE A 185 15.40 -17.68 10.70
C PHE A 185 14.41 -16.59 11.18
N CYS A 186 13.13 -16.63 10.76
CA CYS A 186 12.05 -15.75 11.22
C CYS A 186 11.35 -16.27 12.48
N ALA A 187 11.53 -17.54 12.86
CA ALA A 187 10.68 -18.18 13.86
C ALA A 187 10.66 -17.46 15.21
N ASP A 188 11.83 -17.05 15.69
CA ASP A 188 11.94 -16.34 16.97
C ASP A 188 11.41 -14.91 16.91
N ALA A 189 11.54 -14.25 15.76
CA ALA A 189 10.96 -12.94 15.51
C ALA A 189 9.42 -13.00 15.58
N ILE A 190 8.81 -14.02 14.95
CA ILE A 190 7.36 -14.25 15.03
C ILE A 190 6.92 -14.45 16.48
N ARG A 191 7.59 -15.35 17.22
CA ARG A 191 7.22 -15.67 18.62
C ARG A 191 7.34 -14.47 19.54
N ASN A 192 8.46 -13.75 19.46
CA ASN A 192 8.88 -12.84 20.53
C ASN A 192 8.82 -11.36 20.15
N GLY A 193 8.67 -11.04 18.86
CA GLY A 193 8.73 -9.65 18.38
C GLY A 193 10.11 -9.03 18.37
N ALA A 194 11.16 -9.86 18.39
CA ALA A 194 12.52 -9.39 18.31
C ALA A 194 13.00 -9.43 16.86
N THR A 195 13.31 -8.26 16.29
CA THR A 195 13.78 -8.07 14.91
C THR A 195 15.16 -8.67 14.64
N GLY A 196 16.00 -8.87 15.67
CA GLY A 196 17.39 -9.31 15.52
C GLY A 196 18.30 -8.27 14.84
N PRO A 197 19.60 -8.58 14.66
CA PRO A 197 20.56 -7.64 14.07
C PRO A 197 20.46 -7.59 12.54
N ILE A 198 20.29 -6.40 11.96
CA ILE A 198 20.29 -6.22 10.50
C ILE A 198 21.60 -6.73 9.89
N VAL A 199 21.49 -7.53 8.84
CA VAL A 199 22.61 -7.98 8.01
C VAL A 199 22.54 -7.18 6.71
N PRO A 200 23.43 -6.18 6.50
CA PRO A 200 23.27 -5.21 5.41
C PRO A 200 23.28 -5.82 4.01
N ASP A 201 24.03 -6.90 3.81
CA ASP A 201 24.14 -7.59 2.52
C ASP A 201 22.99 -8.58 2.27
N ASP A 202 22.24 -8.98 3.29
CA ASP A 202 21.06 -9.85 3.19
C ASP A 202 19.79 -9.01 3.44
N GLY A 203 19.54 -8.02 2.57
CA GLY A 203 18.58 -6.95 2.84
C GLY A 203 17.13 -7.42 2.90
N LEU A 204 16.67 -8.23 1.93
CA LEU A 204 15.30 -8.77 1.93
C LEU A 204 15.13 -9.79 3.05
N LEU A 205 16.15 -10.59 3.35
CA LEU A 205 16.09 -11.52 4.48
C LEU A 205 15.99 -10.77 5.82
N SER A 206 16.79 -9.72 5.99
CA SER A 206 16.72 -8.83 7.16
C SER A 206 15.35 -8.17 7.29
N LEU A 207 14.77 -7.70 6.18
CA LEU A 207 13.43 -7.12 6.15
C LEU A 207 12.36 -8.16 6.53
N ALA A 208 12.44 -9.39 6.01
CA ALA A 208 11.52 -10.47 6.34
C ALA A 208 11.51 -10.76 7.85
N ARG A 209 12.69 -10.75 8.49
CA ARG A 209 12.79 -10.93 9.95
C ARG A 209 12.23 -9.74 10.72
N CYS A 210 12.38 -8.51 10.20
CA CYS A 210 11.74 -7.34 10.77
C CYS A 210 10.21 -7.46 10.71
N PHE A 211 9.66 -7.82 9.55
CA PHE A 211 8.22 -8.05 9.39
C PHE A 211 7.69 -9.19 10.27
N ALA A 212 8.43 -10.29 10.40
CA ALA A 212 8.10 -11.34 11.36
C ALA A 212 8.01 -10.80 12.81
N ALA A 213 8.86 -9.84 13.15
CA ALA A 213 8.83 -9.15 14.43
C ALA A 213 7.75 -8.06 14.53
N GLY A 214 7.03 -7.72 13.47
CA GLY A 214 6.00 -6.67 13.52
C GLY A 214 6.55 -5.25 13.47
N ASP A 215 7.78 -5.06 13.00
CA ASP A 215 8.51 -3.79 13.06
C ASP A 215 9.42 -3.63 11.82
N VAL A 216 9.97 -2.43 11.60
CA VAL A 216 11.01 -2.17 10.59
C VAL A 216 12.09 -1.31 11.22
N ILE A 217 13.33 -1.80 11.22
CA ILE A 217 14.47 -1.03 11.70
C ILE A 217 14.87 -0.04 10.60
N ALA A 218 14.93 1.25 10.92
CA ALA A 218 15.42 2.21 9.95
C ALA A 218 16.92 2.01 9.67
N PRO A 219 17.41 2.21 8.44
CA PRO A 219 18.83 2.04 8.11
C PRO A 219 19.80 2.80 9.05
N TRP A 220 19.45 4.02 9.44
CA TRP A 220 20.24 4.82 10.39
C TRP A 220 20.28 4.25 11.80
N GLN A 221 19.24 3.51 12.22
CA GLN A 221 19.24 2.80 13.50
C GLN A 221 20.14 1.57 13.47
N ALA A 222 20.39 1.02 12.27
CA ALA A 222 21.36 -0.06 12.02
C ALA A 222 22.79 0.44 11.76
N GLY A 223 23.02 1.76 11.77
CA GLY A 223 24.34 2.36 11.49
C GLY A 223 24.70 2.43 10.01
N LEU A 224 23.71 2.31 9.12
CA LEU A 224 23.89 2.50 7.67
C LEU A 224 23.73 3.97 7.28
N THR A 225 24.26 4.29 6.10
CA THR A 225 24.28 5.63 5.51
C THR A 225 23.53 5.64 4.18
N VAL A 226 23.18 6.83 3.69
CA VAL A 226 22.55 6.98 2.36
C VAL A 226 23.45 6.47 1.23
N ALA A 227 24.76 6.43 1.43
CA ALA A 227 25.73 5.92 0.45
C ALA A 227 25.68 4.38 0.30
N ASP A 228 25.00 3.67 1.21
CA ASP A 228 24.79 2.23 1.12
C ASP A 228 23.62 1.86 0.18
N PHE A 229 22.84 2.86 -0.28
CA PHE A 229 21.83 2.68 -1.32
C PHE A 229 22.49 2.46 -2.68
N LYS A 230 22.11 1.38 -3.38
CA LYS A 230 22.71 1.00 -4.68
C LYS A 230 21.74 1.05 -5.84
N ASP A 231 20.44 1.26 -5.57
CA ASP A 231 19.35 1.10 -6.52
C ASP A 231 19.42 -0.24 -7.27
N SER A 232 19.74 -1.31 -6.52
CA SER A 232 19.87 -2.65 -7.08
C SER A 232 18.55 -3.42 -6.96
N PHE A 233 18.19 -4.09 -8.05
CA PHE A 233 17.08 -5.05 -8.11
C PHE A 233 17.57 -6.51 -8.18
N ASP A 234 18.86 -6.77 -7.90
CA ASP A 234 19.44 -8.11 -7.89
C ASP A 234 18.84 -8.98 -6.78
N ASP A 235 19.00 -10.31 -6.90
CA ASP A 235 18.56 -11.27 -5.88
C ASP A 235 19.28 -11.03 -4.53
N ASP A 236 18.49 -10.93 -3.44
CA ASP A 236 18.83 -10.35 -2.13
C ASP A 236 19.65 -9.04 -2.19
N MET A 237 18.94 -7.93 -2.45
CA MET A 237 19.49 -6.56 -2.48
C MET A 237 19.99 -6.10 -1.10
N GLY A 238 20.75 -5.00 -1.06
CA GLY A 238 21.19 -4.39 0.20
C GLY A 238 20.02 -3.93 1.08
N TYR A 239 20.24 -3.84 2.40
CA TYR A 239 19.15 -3.47 3.32
C TYR A 239 18.57 -2.08 3.07
N VAL A 240 19.35 -1.12 2.57
CA VAL A 240 18.82 0.21 2.21
C VAL A 240 17.89 0.12 1.00
N ASP A 241 18.21 -0.70 0.01
CA ASP A 241 17.33 -0.98 -1.14
C ASP A 241 16.05 -1.71 -0.69
N ALA A 242 16.16 -2.71 0.19
CA ALA A 242 15.01 -3.40 0.76
C ALA A 242 14.13 -2.47 1.61
N PHE A 243 14.74 -1.56 2.37
CA PHE A 243 14.04 -0.51 3.11
C PHE A 243 13.29 0.44 2.17
N ARG A 244 13.91 0.83 1.05
CA ARG A 244 13.24 1.59 -0.01
C ARG A 244 12.02 0.86 -0.55
N LEU A 245 12.17 -0.42 -0.88
CA LEU A 245 11.05 -1.25 -1.35
C LEU A 245 9.90 -1.25 -0.33
N TRP A 246 10.19 -1.43 0.96
CA TRP A 246 9.17 -1.31 2.01
C TRP A 246 8.54 0.07 2.06
N GLY A 247 9.32 1.15 2.03
CA GLY A 247 8.80 2.51 2.12
C GLY A 247 7.83 2.85 0.98
N MET A 248 8.18 2.46 -0.26
CA MET A 248 7.29 2.61 -1.43
C MET A 248 5.97 1.85 -1.24
N SER A 249 6.04 0.69 -0.56
CA SER A 249 4.89 -0.17 -0.33
C SER A 249 4.04 0.17 0.89
N ALA A 250 4.63 0.79 1.90
CA ALA A 250 4.00 0.95 3.21
C ALA A 250 3.38 2.33 3.41
N PHE A 251 3.94 3.37 2.80
CA PHE A 251 3.48 4.74 3.00
C PHE A 251 2.45 5.13 1.95
N ASP A 252 1.24 5.44 2.41
CA ASP A 252 0.17 5.97 1.55
C ASP A 252 0.13 7.51 1.54
N ASP A 253 0.80 8.17 2.51
CA ASP A 253 0.80 9.62 2.67
C ASP A 253 2.03 10.17 3.42
N VAL A 254 2.25 11.48 3.29
CA VAL A 254 3.30 12.25 3.97
C VAL A 254 3.21 12.15 5.50
N PRO A 255 2.03 12.30 6.14
CA PRO A 255 1.91 12.12 7.59
C PRO A 255 2.41 10.76 8.11
N MET A 256 2.28 9.67 7.36
CA MET A 256 2.86 8.36 7.73
C MET A 256 4.39 8.41 7.74
N ILE A 257 4.99 9.03 6.72
CA ILE A 257 6.44 9.26 6.65
C ILE A 257 6.90 10.10 7.84
N GLU A 258 6.22 11.20 8.14
CA GLU A 258 6.56 12.09 9.25
C GLU A 258 6.49 11.38 10.61
N ARG A 259 5.43 10.61 10.85
CA ARG A 259 5.31 9.80 12.08
C ARG A 259 6.43 8.78 12.19
N TYR A 260 6.78 8.11 11.08
CA TYR A 260 7.89 7.16 11.07
C TYR A 260 9.23 7.84 11.34
N ALA A 261 9.48 8.98 10.69
CA ALA A 261 10.68 9.80 10.85
C ALA A 261 10.86 10.27 12.30
N GLU A 262 9.79 10.73 12.94
CA GLU A 262 9.81 11.15 14.34
C GLU A 262 10.11 9.97 15.26
N ALA A 263 9.38 8.86 15.09
CA ALA A 263 9.52 7.66 15.93
C ALA A 263 10.94 7.05 15.87
N THR A 264 11.60 7.17 14.72
CA THR A 264 12.93 6.59 14.47
C THR A 264 14.06 7.61 14.62
N ARG A 265 13.74 8.87 14.94
CA ARG A 265 14.71 9.98 15.07
C ARG A 265 15.56 10.15 13.82
N MET A 266 14.88 10.23 12.67
CA MET A 266 15.52 10.28 11.36
C MET A 266 16.53 11.43 11.25
N PRO A 267 17.79 11.15 10.86
CA PRO A 267 18.77 12.19 10.56
C PRO A 267 18.36 13.02 9.34
N ARG A 268 18.84 14.27 9.28
CA ARG A 268 18.50 15.20 8.20
C ARG A 268 18.80 14.64 6.80
N GLU A 269 19.96 14.03 6.60
CA GLU A 269 20.38 13.45 5.32
C GLU A 269 19.39 12.38 4.82
N TRP A 270 18.81 11.60 5.74
CA TRP A 270 17.79 10.62 5.43
C TRP A 270 16.44 11.26 5.10
N GLY A 271 16.14 12.43 5.66
CA GLY A 271 14.95 13.20 5.28
C GLY A 271 14.99 13.70 3.85
N GLU A 272 16.15 14.20 3.40
CA GLU A 272 16.37 14.60 2.01
C GLU A 272 16.26 13.39 1.07
N TRP A 273 16.86 12.26 1.45
CA TRP A 273 16.75 11.00 0.69
C TRP A 273 15.31 10.45 0.65
N MET A 274 14.58 10.42 1.76
CA MET A 274 13.19 9.92 1.79
C MET A 274 12.27 10.75 0.89
N ALA A 275 12.45 12.09 0.88
CA ALA A 275 11.66 12.97 0.01
C ALA A 275 11.93 12.71 -1.49
N GLU A 276 13.15 12.30 -1.84
CA GLU A 276 13.51 11.89 -3.21
C GLU A 276 12.96 10.50 -3.56
N GLN A 277 13.05 9.54 -2.63
CA GLN A 277 12.71 8.14 -2.91
C GLN A 277 11.22 7.80 -2.76
N PHE A 278 10.47 8.60 -1.99
CA PHE A 278 9.05 8.43 -1.76
C PHE A 278 8.29 9.72 -2.15
N PRO A 279 8.18 10.03 -3.45
CA PRO A 279 7.37 11.15 -3.91
C PRO A 279 5.90 10.82 -3.62
N LEU A 280 5.43 11.24 -2.46
CA LEU A 280 4.02 11.22 -2.08
C LEU A 280 3.51 12.64 -2.29
N ASP A 281 2.63 12.80 -3.26
CA ASP A 281 2.00 14.08 -3.62
C ASP A 281 0.82 14.45 -2.70
#